data_AF-A0A2S0Q5F9-F1
#
_entry.id   AF-A0A2S0Q5F9-F1
#
_cell.length_a   1.000
_cell.length_b   1.000
_cell.length_c   1.000
_cell.angle_alpha   90.00
_cell.angle_beta   90.00
_cell.angle_gamma   90.00
#
_symmetry.space_group_name_H-M   'P 1'
#
loop_
_entity.id
_entity.type
_entity.pdbx_description
1 polymer ?
#
loop_
_entity_poly.entity_id
_entity_poly.type
_entity_poly.pdbx_seq_one_letter_code
_entity_poly.pdbx_strand_id
1 'polypeptide(L)' 'MIQALPATPVSDNQAKDLVFVGTLKGHENKVLSVAFSPNGQILAAGSGDKTITLFPCR' A
#
# COMPACT_ATOMS: atom_id res chain seq x y z
N MET A 1 -25.20 35.50 -23.78
CA MET A 1 -23.85 35.12 -23.33
C MET A 1 -23.95 33.73 -22.75
N ILE A 2 -23.35 32.74 -23.39
CA ILE A 2 -23.27 31.36 -22.89
C ILE A 2 -21.83 31.15 -22.45
N GLN A 3 -21.59 31.05 -21.14
CA GLN A 3 -20.28 30.65 -20.63
C GLN A 3 -20.19 29.13 -20.73
N ALA A 4 -19.21 28.64 -21.48
CA ALA A 4 -18.74 27.28 -21.35
C ALA A 4 -17.85 27.20 -20.09
N LEU A 5 -18.13 26.27 -19.17
CA LEU A 5 -17.18 25.88 -18.14
C LEU A 5 -16.00 25.14 -18.82
N PRO A 6 -14.74 25.36 -18.39
CA PRO A 6 -13.65 24.52 -18.83
C PRO A 6 -13.88 23.10 -18.30
N ALA A 7 -14.09 22.14 -19.20
CA ALA A 7 -13.95 20.74 -18.85
C ALA A 7 -12.51 20.54 -18.40
N THR A 8 -12.28 20.22 -17.13
CA THR A 8 -10.97 19.76 -16.67
C THR A 8 -10.81 18.31 -17.09
N PRO A 9 -9.97 17.95 -18.09
CA PRO A 9 -9.62 16.58 -18.32
C PRO A 9 -8.46 16.26 -17.39
N VAL A 10 -8.74 16.22 -16.09
CA VAL A 10 -7.74 15.78 -15.13
C VAL A 10 -7.91 14.26 -15.03
N SER A 11 -7.30 13.59 -16.00
CA SER A 11 -6.95 12.17 -15.91
C SER A 11 -5.87 12.03 -14.84
N ASP A 12 -6.27 12.25 -13.60
CA ASP A 12 -5.47 11.94 -12.44
C ASP A 12 -5.52 10.41 -12.26
N ASN A 13 -4.81 9.70 -13.14
CA ASN A 13 -4.04 8.55 -12.71
C ASN A 13 -2.95 9.07 -11.77
N GLN A 14 -3.38 9.57 -10.61
CA GLN A 14 -2.56 9.93 -9.47
C GLN A 14 -1.96 8.62 -8.93
N ALA A 15 -0.99 8.07 -9.64
CA ALA A 15 0.07 7.35 -8.98
C ALA A 15 0.86 8.40 -8.18
N LYS A 16 0.26 8.84 -7.06
CA LYS A 16 0.90 9.60 -6.00
C LYS A 16 2.26 8.95 -5.77
N ASP A 17 3.32 9.74 -5.84
CA ASP A 17 4.71 9.30 -5.86
C ASP A 17 4.92 8.04 -5.00
N LEU A 18 5.18 6.91 -5.66
CA LEU A 18 5.45 5.66 -4.97
C LEU A 18 6.85 5.75 -4.37
N VAL A 19 6.93 5.96 -3.06
CA VAL A 19 8.20 6.04 -2.32
C VAL A 19 8.52 4.66 -1.74
N PHE A 20 9.74 4.18 -1.99
CA PHE A 20 10.25 3.00 -1.31
C PHE A 20 10.55 3.33 0.16
N VAL A 21 9.80 2.71 1.09
CA VAL A 21 9.93 2.98 2.54
C VAL A 21 10.94 2.03 3.21
N GLY A 22 11.19 0.85 2.62
CA GLY A 22 12.16 -0.10 3.15
C GLY A 22 11.80 -1.56 2.90
N THR A 23 12.61 -2.46 3.45
CA THR A 23 12.39 -3.90 3.42
C THR A 23 12.03 -4.41 4.81
N LEU A 24 10.89 -5.06 4.92
CA LEU A 24 10.46 -5.71 6.15
C LEU A 24 11.09 -7.11 6.23
N LYS A 25 12.07 -7.26 7.13
CA LYS A 25 12.73 -8.54 7.41
C LYS A 25 12.09 -9.17 8.64
N GLY A 26 11.84 -10.47 8.58
CA GLY A 26 11.21 -11.20 9.69
C GLY A 26 10.90 -12.65 9.38
N HIS A 27 10.76 -13.00 8.10
CA HIS A 27 10.46 -14.36 7.66
C HIS A 27 11.70 -15.09 7.13
N GLU A 28 11.84 -16.36 7.52
CA GLU A 28 12.94 -17.25 7.08
C GLU A 28 12.60 -17.99 5.78
N ASN A 29 11.32 -17.99 5.40
CA ASN A 29 10.82 -18.60 4.17
C ASN A 29 10.02 -17.57 3.34
N LYS A 30 9.49 -18.00 2.19
CA LYS A 30 8.70 -17.16 1.29
C LYS A 30 7.47 -16.62 2.00
N VAL A 31 7.27 -15.30 1.90
CA VAL A 31 6.00 -14.66 2.25
C VAL A 31 4.97 -15.06 1.21
N LEU A 32 3.86 -15.64 1.68
CA LEU A 32 2.79 -16.17 0.85
C LEU A 32 1.59 -15.22 0.78
N SER A 33 1.42 -14.36 1.79
CA SER A 33 0.29 -13.43 1.87
C SER A 33 0.66 -12.16 2.64
N VAL A 34 0.07 -11.05 2.24
CA VAL A 34 0.18 -9.74 2.90
C VAL A 34 -1.21 -9.11 3.02
N ALA A 35 -1.50 -8.50 4.17
CA ALA A 35 -2.78 -7.83 4.42
C ALA A 35 -2.57 -6.56 5.25
N PHE A 36 -3.19 -5.46 4.82
CA PHE A 36 -3.22 -4.21 5.57
C PHE A 36 -4.45 -4.15 6.46
N SER A 37 -4.27 -3.64 7.68
CA SER A 37 -5.39 -3.21 8.51
C SER A 37 -6.18 -2.11 7.78
N PRO A 38 -7.53 -2.06 7.89
CA PRO A 38 -8.33 -1.02 7.23
C PRO A 38 -7.97 0.41 7.64
N ASN A 39 -7.42 0.59 8.84
CA ASN A 39 -6.96 1.88 9.35
C ASN A 39 -5.51 2.22 8.94
N GLY A 40 -4.83 1.34 8.19
CA GLY A 40 -3.47 1.55 7.71
C GLY A 40 -2.42 1.68 8.81
N GLN A 41 -2.61 1.09 9.99
CA GLN A 41 -1.65 1.15 11.11
C GLN A 41 -0.81 -0.12 11.25
N ILE A 42 -1.28 -1.24 10.71
CA ILE A 42 -0.63 -2.54 10.80
C ILE A 42 -0.62 -3.20 9.43
N LEU A 43 0.53 -3.75 9.07
CA LEU A 43 0.68 -4.71 7.99
C LEU A 43 0.92 -6.11 8.60
N ALA A 44 0.15 -7.10 8.17
CA ALA A 44 0.38 -8.49 8.48
C ALA A 44 1.03 -9.20 7.29
N ALA A 45 2.07 -10.00 7.55
CA ALA A 45 2.69 -10.87 6.56
C ALA A 45 2.65 -12.32 7.06
N GLY A 46 2.20 -13.24 6.20
CA GLY A 46 2.18 -14.67 6.46
C GLY A 46 3.20 -15.38 5.60
N SER A 47 3.96 -16.31 6.18
CA SER A 47 5.07 -16.99 5.51
C SER A 47 4.95 -18.51 5.58
N GLY A 48 5.61 -19.18 4.64
CA GLY A 48 5.80 -20.63 4.65
C GLY A 48 6.64 -21.14 5.83
N ASP A 49 7.27 -20.26 6.60
CA ASP A 49 7.94 -20.60 7.87
C ASP A 49 6.95 -20.91 9.02
N LYS A 50 5.64 -20.91 8.72
CA LYS A 50 4.53 -21.18 9.65
C LYS A 50 4.34 -20.09 10.70
N THR A 51 4.84 -18.88 10.43
CA THR A 51 4.66 -17.72 11.30
C THR A 51 3.92 -16.58 10.58
N ILE A 52 3.37 -15.69 11.39
CA ILE A 52 2.79 -14.42 10.94
C ILE A 52 3.53 -13.30 11.68
N THR A 53 4.04 -12.32 10.93
CA THR A 53 4.70 -11.13 11.49
C THR A 53 3.80 -9.92 11.33
N LEU A 54 3.66 -9.13 12.40
CA LEU A 54 2.94 -7.86 12.39
C LEU A 54 3.93 -6.69 12.37
N PHE A 55 3.75 -5.79 11.40
CA PHE A 55 4.56 -4.60 11.25
C PHE A 55 3.71 -3.37 11.51
N PRO A 56 3.99 -2.59 12.56
CA PRO A 56 3.41 -1.28 12.74
C PRO A 56 3.93 -0.34 11.64
N CYS A 57 3.05 0.25 10.84
CA CYS A 57 3.40 1.36 9.96
C CYS A 57 3.18 2.67 10.70
N ARG A 58 4.28 3.33 11.07
CA ARG A 58 4.33 4.65 11.72
C ARG A 58 4.71 5.72 10.70
#